data_AF-W8KTU1-F1
#
_entry.id   AF-W8KTU1-F1
#
_cell.length_a   1.000
_cell.length_b   1.000
_cell.length_c   1.000
_cell.angle_alpha   90.00
_cell.angle_beta   90.00
_cell.angle_gamma   90.00
#
_symmetry.space_group_name_H-M   'P 1'
#
loop_
_entity.id
_entity.type
_entity.pdbx_description
1 polymer ?
#
loop_
_entity_poly.entity_id
_entity_poly.type
_entity_poly.pdbx_seq_one_letter_code
_entity_poly.pdbx_strand_id
1 'polypeptide(L)'
;MTRRRSSPPPRQTQRGVTLIEVLVALLVLSIGLLGLAGLQTVALQHNQAAYMRSQATNLAHDVADRMRANREAALAGDYDTNDCDAPTEKDPDDSDLGEWCAAVRQLPGGTASISRSDNRFTITIQWGEERLEGDDGTDQFVTVIGI
;
A
#
# COMPACT_ATOMS: atom_id res chain seq x y z
N MET A 1 58.67 55.81 21.22
CA MET A 1 57.48 55.01 20.85
C MET A 1 57.89 53.93 19.85
N THR A 2 57.84 52.67 20.26
CA THR A 2 58.34 51.48 19.54
C THR A 2 57.31 50.93 18.55
N ARG A 3 57.64 50.86 17.25
CA ARG A 3 56.81 50.21 16.22
C ARG A 3 56.84 48.68 16.43
N ARG A 4 55.68 48.08 16.75
CA ARG A 4 55.46 46.62 16.65
C ARG A 4 55.52 46.24 15.16
N ARG A 5 56.44 45.35 14.79
CA ARG A 5 56.42 44.68 13.48
C ARG A 5 55.35 43.58 13.53
N SER A 6 54.33 43.70 12.71
CA SER A 6 53.35 42.64 12.44
C SER A 6 53.96 41.65 11.45
N SER A 7 54.22 40.42 11.90
CA SER A 7 54.66 39.34 11.00
C SER A 7 53.48 38.91 10.11
N PRO A 8 53.70 38.70 8.80
CA PRO A 8 52.65 38.22 7.91
C PRO A 8 52.24 36.79 8.30
N PRO A 9 50.95 36.44 8.20
CA PRO A 9 50.49 35.08 8.49
C PRO A 9 51.13 34.08 7.50
N PRO A 10 51.42 32.85 7.94
CA PRO A 10 51.97 31.83 7.05
C PRO A 10 51.02 31.58 5.88
N ARG A 11 51.55 31.57 4.66
CA ARG A 11 50.80 31.21 3.46
C ARG A 11 50.46 29.72 3.55
N GLN A 12 49.18 29.40 3.74
CA GLN A 12 48.68 28.03 3.59
C GLN A 12 48.88 27.62 2.13
N THR A 13 49.66 26.56 1.92
CA THR A 13 49.82 25.94 0.61
C THR A 13 48.55 25.15 0.29
N GLN A 14 47.82 25.58 -0.73
CA GLN A 14 46.66 24.86 -1.22
C GLN A 14 47.16 23.55 -1.84
N ARG A 15 46.89 22.42 -1.16
CA ARG A 15 47.13 21.09 -1.72
C ARG A 15 46.08 20.85 -2.80
N GLY A 16 46.50 20.75 -4.06
CA GLY A 16 45.63 20.39 -5.17
C GLY A 16 45.09 18.97 -4.98
N VAL A 17 43.83 18.75 -5.38
CA VAL A 17 43.23 17.43 -5.44
C VAL A 17 43.91 16.59 -6.53
N THR A 18 44.18 15.33 -6.25
CA THR A 18 44.79 14.43 -7.23
C THR A 18 43.70 13.81 -8.15
N LEU A 19 44.03 13.43 -9.39
CA LEU A 19 43.08 12.77 -10.30
C LEU A 19 42.50 11.47 -9.68
N ILE A 20 43.33 10.76 -8.92
CA ILE A 20 42.95 9.52 -8.22
C ILE A 20 41.89 9.80 -7.15
N GLU A 21 41.99 10.92 -6.45
CA GLU A 21 41.03 11.32 -5.41
C GLU A 21 39.64 11.57 -5.99
N VAL A 22 39.56 12.21 -7.17
CA VAL A 22 38.30 12.40 -7.88
C VAL A 22 37.72 11.06 -8.37
N LEU A 23 38.56 10.15 -8.88
CA LEU A 23 38.11 8.82 -9.33
C LEU A 23 37.56 7.98 -8.17
N VAL A 24 38.22 8.01 -7.01
CA VAL A 24 37.74 7.33 -5.81
C VAL A 24 36.44 7.96 -5.32
N ALA A 25 36.32 9.29 -5.33
CA ALA A 25 35.08 9.97 -4.96
C ALA A 25 33.90 9.58 -5.88
N LEU A 26 34.13 9.52 -7.20
CA LEU A 26 33.12 9.09 -8.16
C LEU A 26 32.74 7.61 -8.00
N LEU A 27 33.70 6.75 -7.66
CA LEU A 27 33.45 5.34 -7.38
C LEU A 27 32.57 5.16 -6.13
N VAL A 28 32.87 5.87 -5.05
CA VAL A 28 32.05 5.81 -3.83
C VAL A 28 30.66 6.39 -4.08
N LEU A 29 30.56 7.50 -4.81
CA LEU A 29 29.29 8.11 -5.19
C LEU A 29 28.43 7.16 -6.03
N SER A 30 29.00 6.50 -7.04
CA SER A 30 28.25 5.60 -7.91
C SER A 30 27.68 4.40 -7.15
N ILE A 31 28.45 3.81 -6.23
CA ILE A 31 27.96 2.75 -5.33
C ILE A 31 26.83 3.27 -4.44
N GLY A 32 26.97 4.48 -3.89
CA GLY A 32 25.92 5.11 -3.07
C GLY A 32 24.62 5.33 -3.84
N LEU A 33 24.70 5.78 -5.10
CA LEU A 33 23.53 6.00 -5.95
C LEU A 33 22.84 4.69 -6.35
N LEU A 34 23.59 3.62 -6.59
CA LEU A 34 23.02 2.29 -6.83
C LEU A 34 22.26 1.78 -5.59
N GLY A 35 22.82 1.99 -4.39
CA GLY A 35 22.13 1.69 -3.14
C GLY A 35 20.81 2.47 -2.99
N LEU A 36 20.83 3.78 -3.29
CA LEU A 36 19.64 4.62 -3.26
C LEU A 36 18.56 4.16 -4.25
N ALA A 37 18.96 3.79 -5.47
CA ALA A 37 18.03 3.28 -6.48
C ALA A 37 17.34 1.99 -6.02
N GLY A 38 18.07 1.07 -5.38
CA GLY A 38 17.50 -0.14 -4.78
C GLY A 38 16.47 0.18 -3.68
N LEU A 39 16.80 1.12 -2.79
CA LEU A 39 15.86 1.56 -1.75
C LEU A 39 14.61 2.22 -2.34
N GLN A 40 14.74 2.96 -3.43
CA GLN A 40 13.60 3.60 -4.10
C GLN A 40 12.62 2.57 -4.66
N THR A 41 13.10 1.49 -5.28
CA THR A 41 12.26 0.39 -5.77
C THR A 41 11.48 -0.28 -4.65
N VAL A 42 12.16 -0.60 -3.54
CA VAL A 42 11.52 -1.21 -2.36
C VAL A 42 10.48 -0.28 -1.75
N ALA A 43 10.77 1.02 -1.67
CA ALA A 43 9.82 2.01 -1.17
C ALA A 43 8.56 2.09 -2.04
N LEU A 44 8.69 2.03 -3.37
CA LEU A 44 7.54 2.03 -4.29
C LEU A 44 6.67 0.79 -4.10
N GLN A 45 7.28 -0.40 -3.96
CA GLN A 45 6.54 -1.64 -3.70
C GLN A 45 5.75 -1.57 -2.39
N HIS A 46 6.38 -1.10 -1.30
CA HIS A 46 5.70 -0.93 -0.02
C HIS A 46 4.56 0.10 -0.08
N ASN A 47 4.75 1.21 -0.80
CA ASN A 47 3.70 2.21 -0.99
C ASN A 47 2.51 1.63 -1.75
N GLN A 48 2.76 0.82 -2.78
CA GLN A 48 1.69 0.18 -3.55
C GLN A 48 0.90 -0.82 -2.71
N ALA A 49 1.58 -1.67 -1.94
CA ALA A 49 0.92 -2.61 -1.02
C ALA A 49 0.09 -1.88 0.06
N ALA A 50 0.64 -0.81 0.64
CA ALA A 50 -0.08 0.02 1.62
C ALA A 50 -1.32 0.70 1.00
N TYR A 51 -1.21 1.16 -0.24
CA TYR A 51 -2.33 1.73 -0.99
C TYR A 51 -3.44 0.70 -1.22
N MET A 52 -3.10 -0.53 -1.65
CA MET A 52 -4.10 -1.60 -1.85
C MET A 52 -4.80 -1.99 -0.55
N ARG A 53 -4.05 -2.17 0.55
CA ARG A 53 -4.64 -2.40 1.88
C ARG A 53 -5.60 -1.29 2.31
N SER A 54 -5.24 -0.04 2.02
CA SER A 54 -6.10 1.11 2.34
C SER A 54 -7.39 1.10 1.52
N GLN A 55 -7.32 0.77 0.23
CA GLN A 55 -8.52 0.61 -0.61
C GLN A 55 -9.41 -0.52 -0.11
N ALA A 56 -8.86 -1.70 0.19
CA ALA A 56 -9.62 -2.82 0.73
C ALA A 56 -10.27 -2.48 2.09
N THR A 57 -9.55 -1.78 2.97
CA THR A 57 -10.09 -1.32 4.26
C THR A 57 -11.26 -0.36 4.06
N ASN A 58 -11.16 0.58 3.11
CA ASN A 58 -12.23 1.51 2.79
C ASN A 58 -13.47 0.77 2.24
N LEU A 59 -13.28 -0.21 1.35
CA LEU A 59 -14.37 -1.03 0.82
C LEU A 59 -15.05 -1.86 1.92
N ALA A 60 -14.27 -2.40 2.88
CA ALA A 60 -14.83 -3.12 4.01
C ALA A 60 -15.67 -2.20 4.91
N HIS A 61 -15.22 -0.96 5.13
CA HIS A 61 -16.00 0.03 5.88
C HIS A 61 -17.27 0.47 5.13
N ASP A 62 -17.18 0.67 3.81
CA ASP A 62 -18.32 1.05 2.97
C ASP A 62 -19.46 0.03 3.09
N VAL A 63 -19.20 -1.27 2.88
CA VAL A 63 -20.24 -2.30 2.99
C VAL A 63 -20.73 -2.45 4.43
N ALA A 64 -19.87 -2.26 5.42
CA ALA A 64 -20.28 -2.28 6.82
C ALA A 64 -21.27 -1.16 7.15
N ASP A 65 -21.03 0.04 6.62
CA ASP A 65 -21.90 1.20 6.83
C ASP A 65 -23.22 1.04 6.06
N ARG A 66 -23.18 0.46 4.86
CA ARG A 66 -24.39 0.05 4.12
C ARG A 66 -25.23 -0.96 4.91
N MET A 67 -24.62 -2.01 5.45
CA MET A 67 -25.32 -2.99 6.29
C MET A 67 -25.90 -2.38 7.57
N ARG A 68 -25.22 -1.39 8.16
CA ARG A 68 -25.75 -0.66 9.33
C ARG A 68 -26.92 0.23 8.97
N ALA A 69 -26.85 0.93 7.83
CA ALA A 69 -27.94 1.76 7.34
C ALA A 69 -29.17 0.91 6.98
N ASN A 70 -28.95 -0.24 6.34
CA ASN A 70 -29.97 -1.17 5.87
C ASN A 70 -30.00 -2.46 6.72
N ARG A 71 -30.07 -2.30 8.05
CA ARG A 71 -29.98 -3.42 9.01
C ARG A 71 -31.00 -4.53 8.73
N GLU A 72 -32.23 -4.18 8.36
CA GLU A 72 -33.27 -5.17 8.06
C GLU A 72 -32.88 -6.06 6.88
N ALA A 73 -32.38 -5.47 5.79
CA ALA A 73 -31.89 -6.20 4.63
C ALA A 73 -30.65 -7.03 4.96
N ALA A 74 -29.73 -6.49 5.77
CA ALA A 74 -28.55 -7.23 6.25
C ALA A 74 -28.93 -8.47 7.07
N LEU A 75 -29.89 -8.36 7.98
CA LEU A 75 -30.36 -9.50 8.77
C LEU A 75 -31.22 -10.48 7.94
N ALA A 76 -31.85 -10.00 6.87
CA ALA A 76 -32.56 -10.83 5.89
C ALA A 76 -31.62 -11.62 4.96
N GLY A 77 -30.31 -11.32 4.98
CA GLY A 77 -29.29 -12.03 4.19
C GLY A 77 -28.98 -11.39 2.83
N ASP A 78 -29.47 -10.18 2.55
CA ASP A 78 -29.27 -9.51 1.25
C ASP A 78 -27.79 -9.13 0.98
N TYR A 79 -26.92 -9.23 2.00
CA TYR A 79 -25.48 -8.98 1.90
C TYR A 79 -24.64 -10.26 2.06
N ASP A 80 -25.25 -11.43 2.29
CA ASP A 80 -24.53 -12.69 2.50
C ASP A 80 -24.00 -13.18 1.14
N THR A 81 -22.68 -13.32 1.00
CA THR A 81 -22.06 -13.79 -0.24
C THR A 81 -20.77 -14.59 0.02
N ASN A 82 -20.59 -15.68 -0.71
CA ASN A 82 -19.37 -16.49 -0.63
C ASN A 82 -18.30 -16.02 -1.64
N ASP A 83 -18.73 -15.30 -2.67
CA ASP A 83 -17.86 -14.67 -3.65
C ASP A 83 -18.65 -13.58 -4.38
N CYS A 84 -17.99 -12.48 -4.70
CA CYS A 84 -18.58 -11.41 -5.48
C CYS A 84 -19.01 -11.85 -6.88
N ASP A 85 -18.50 -12.97 -7.39
CA ASP A 85 -18.87 -13.56 -8.68
C ASP A 85 -20.04 -14.57 -8.61
N ALA A 86 -20.62 -14.82 -7.43
CA ALA A 86 -21.80 -15.64 -7.32
C ALA A 86 -23.02 -14.92 -7.95
N PRO A 87 -23.82 -15.60 -8.81
CA PRO A 87 -25.04 -15.01 -9.32
C PRO A 87 -26.00 -14.76 -8.15
N THR A 88 -26.29 -13.50 -7.87
CA THR A 88 -27.34 -13.13 -6.91
C THR A 88 -28.70 -13.41 -7.54
N GLU A 89 -29.60 -14.09 -6.80
CA GLU A 89 -30.99 -14.35 -7.23
C GLU A 89 -31.83 -13.06 -7.37
N LYS A 90 -31.32 -11.94 -6.85
CA LYS A 90 -31.95 -10.62 -6.85
C LYS A 90 -31.32 -9.75 -7.94
N ASP A 91 -32.19 -9.05 -8.66
CA ASP A 91 -31.89 -8.20 -9.82
C ASP A 91 -30.58 -7.39 -9.64
N PRO A 92 -29.55 -7.62 -10.47
CA PRO A 92 -28.20 -7.09 -10.25
C PRO A 92 -28.03 -5.58 -10.49
N ASP A 93 -29.06 -4.88 -10.99
CA ASP A 93 -28.93 -3.47 -11.38
C ASP A 93 -29.24 -2.45 -10.26
N ASP A 94 -29.71 -2.88 -9.08
CA ASP A 94 -30.08 -1.97 -7.96
C ASP A 94 -29.79 -2.56 -6.57
N SER A 95 -28.88 -3.53 -6.48
CA SER A 95 -28.46 -4.09 -5.18
C SER A 95 -27.20 -3.40 -4.67
N ASP A 96 -27.23 -2.95 -3.42
CA ASP A 96 -26.07 -2.39 -2.73
C ASP A 96 -24.85 -3.33 -2.78
N LEU A 97 -25.10 -4.65 -2.79
CA LEU A 97 -24.06 -5.66 -2.86
C LEU A 97 -23.40 -5.73 -4.24
N GLY A 98 -24.17 -5.56 -5.32
CA GLY A 98 -23.66 -5.57 -6.70
C GLY A 98 -22.70 -4.42 -6.97
N GLU A 99 -23.04 -3.21 -6.53
CA GLU A 99 -22.17 -2.03 -6.64
C GLU A 99 -20.86 -2.22 -5.86
N TRP A 100 -20.96 -2.70 -4.61
CA TRP A 100 -19.78 -2.96 -3.79
C TRP A 100 -18.88 -4.04 -4.41
N CYS A 101 -19.46 -5.13 -4.91
CA CYS A 101 -18.69 -6.17 -5.59
C CYS A 101 -18.07 -5.67 -6.90
N ALA A 102 -18.70 -4.76 -7.63
CA ALA A 102 -18.08 -4.11 -8.78
C ALA A 102 -16.85 -3.26 -8.38
N ALA A 103 -16.90 -2.60 -7.22
CA ALA A 103 -15.77 -1.86 -6.67
C ALA A 103 -14.63 -2.78 -6.19
N VAL A 104 -14.95 -3.91 -5.55
CA VAL A 104 -13.95 -4.93 -5.17
C VAL A 104 -13.17 -5.44 -6.38
N ARG A 105 -13.85 -5.67 -7.52
CA ARG A 105 -13.22 -6.12 -8.78
C ARG A 105 -12.25 -5.11 -9.40
N GLN A 106 -12.24 -3.86 -8.94
CA GLN A 106 -11.22 -2.89 -9.36
C GLN A 106 -9.86 -3.15 -8.70
N LEU A 107 -9.83 -3.94 -7.62
CA LEU A 107 -8.57 -4.44 -7.06
C LEU A 107 -8.01 -5.54 -7.99
N PRO A 108 -6.67 -5.59 -8.20
CA PRO A 108 -6.06 -6.67 -8.98
C PRO A 108 -6.38 -8.03 -8.37
N GLY A 109 -7.05 -8.92 -9.11
CA GLY A 109 -7.50 -10.22 -8.58
C GLY A 109 -8.46 -10.11 -7.38
N GLY A 110 -9.21 -9.01 -7.29
CA GLY A 110 -10.08 -8.70 -6.16
C GLY A 110 -11.24 -9.68 -6.02
N THR A 111 -11.29 -10.40 -4.90
CA THR A 111 -12.43 -11.24 -4.49
C THR A 111 -12.89 -10.84 -3.10
N ALA A 112 -14.16 -11.07 -2.79
CA ALA A 112 -14.67 -10.79 -1.45
C ALA A 112 -15.81 -11.73 -1.06
N SER A 113 -15.91 -11.98 0.24
CA SER A 113 -17.00 -12.73 0.84
C SER A 113 -17.50 -12.04 2.11
N ILE A 114 -18.80 -12.18 2.35
CA ILE A 114 -19.48 -11.71 3.55
C ILE A 114 -20.22 -12.90 4.12
N SER A 115 -19.77 -13.36 5.28
CA SER A 115 -20.43 -14.45 6.00
C SER A 115 -21.03 -13.94 7.30
N ARG A 116 -22.19 -14.48 7.67
CA ARG A 116 -22.95 -14.07 8.83
C ARG A 116 -23.07 -15.19 9.84
N SER A 117 -22.90 -14.84 11.11
CA SER A 117 -23.17 -15.69 12.27
C SER A 117 -24.05 -14.89 13.23
N ASP A 118 -25.36 -15.16 13.19
CA ASP A 118 -26.40 -14.41 13.89
C ASP A 118 -26.38 -12.91 13.55
N ASN A 119 -25.82 -12.10 14.46
CA ASN A 119 -25.71 -10.66 14.37
C ASN A 119 -24.27 -10.17 14.11
N ARG A 120 -23.36 -11.10 13.80
CA ARG A 120 -21.96 -10.83 13.50
C ARG A 120 -21.67 -11.13 12.04
N PHE A 121 -21.16 -10.14 11.34
CA PHE A 121 -20.78 -10.20 9.94
C PHE A 121 -19.26 -10.23 9.84
N THR A 122 -18.75 -11.15 9.06
CA THR A 122 -17.33 -11.29 8.75
C THR A 122 -17.15 -10.93 7.29
N ILE A 123 -16.50 -9.79 7.06
CA ILE A 123 -16.18 -9.29 5.72
C ILE A 123 -14.74 -9.69 5.43
N THR A 124 -14.56 -10.41 4.34
CA THR A 124 -13.26 -10.83 3.82
C THR A 124 -13.07 -10.21 2.46
N ILE A 125 -11.98 -9.48 2.26
CA ILE A 125 -11.55 -8.97 0.96
C ILE A 125 -10.15 -9.48 0.70
N GLN A 126 -9.96 -10.04 -0.49
CA GLN A 126 -8.69 -10.55 -0.98
C GLN A 126 -8.35 -9.82 -2.28
N TRP A 127 -7.07 -9.57 -2.49
CA TRP A 127 -6.54 -9.09 -3.76
C TRP A 127 -5.22 -9.78 -4.05
N GLY A 128 -4.93 -9.96 -5.34
CA GLY A 128 -3.65 -10.47 -5.80
C GLY A 128 -2.59 -9.36 -5.77
N GLU A 129 -1.45 -9.64 -5.15
CA GLU A 129 -0.23 -8.88 -5.39
C GLU A 129 0.63 -9.68 -6.37
N GLU A 130 0.81 -9.21 -7.60
CA GLU A 130 1.78 -9.81 -8.53
C GLU A 130 3.21 -9.49 -8.05
N ARG A 131 3.67 -10.21 -7.04
CA ARG A 131 5.06 -10.15 -6.58
C ARG A 131 5.85 -11.20 -7.34
N LEU A 132 6.78 -10.70 -8.16
CA LEU A 132 7.74 -11.44 -8.97
C LEU A 132 8.16 -12.76 -8.30
N GLU A 133 7.96 -13.87 -9.01
CA GLU A 133 8.34 -15.26 -8.68
C GLU A 133 7.30 -16.10 -7.90
N GLY A 134 6.37 -16.73 -8.65
CA GLY A 134 5.95 -18.12 -8.43
C GLY A 134 5.18 -18.49 -7.16
N ASP A 135 4.79 -17.53 -6.33
CA ASP A 135 4.00 -17.73 -5.13
C ASP A 135 2.68 -16.97 -5.29
N ASP A 136 1.56 -17.68 -5.31
CA ASP A 136 0.19 -17.12 -5.26
C ASP A 136 -0.06 -16.51 -3.87
N GLY A 137 0.72 -15.49 -3.51
CA GLY A 137 0.59 -14.74 -2.28
C GLY A 137 -0.68 -13.90 -2.31
N THR A 138 -1.80 -14.49 -1.88
CA THR A 138 -3.06 -13.77 -1.70
C THR A 138 -3.01 -13.05 -0.36
N ASP A 139 -2.81 -11.73 -0.39
CA ASP A 139 -2.94 -10.90 0.80
C ASP A 139 -4.44 -10.76 1.13
N GLN A 140 -4.81 -11.09 2.37
CA GLN A 140 -6.19 -11.12 2.84
C GLN A 140 -6.41 -10.12 3.97
N PHE A 141 -7.44 -9.29 3.83
CA PHE A 141 -7.96 -8.47 4.92
C PHE A 141 -9.26 -9.06 5.45
N VAL A 142 -9.31 -9.36 6.75
CA VAL A 142 -10.51 -9.86 7.44
C VAL A 142 -10.91 -8.86 8.51
N THR A 143 -12.14 -8.37 8.45
CA THR A 143 -12.74 -7.58 9.53
C THR A 143 -14.04 -8.20 10.00
N VAL A 144 -14.24 -8.19 11.32
CA VAL A 144 -15.42 -8.76 11.97
C VAL A 144 -16.20 -7.62 12.60
N ILE A 145 -17.46 -7.48 12.18
CA ILE A 145 -18.33 -6.41 12.62
C ILE A 145 -19.57 -7.04 13.25
N GLY A 146 -19.76 -6.77 14.54
CA GLY A 146 -21.08 -6.96 15.16
C GLY A 146 -21.96 -5.78 14.75
N ILE A 147 -23.12 -6.08 14.16
CA ILE A 147 -24.19 -5.08 14.04
C ILE A 147 -25.15 -5.26 15.20
#